data_AF-I0AKZ8-F1
#
_entry.id   AF-I0AKZ8-F1
#
_cell.length_a   1.000
_cell.length_b   1.000
_cell.length_c   1.000
_cell.angle_alpha   90.00
_cell.angle_beta   90.00
_cell.angle_gamma   90.00
#
_symmetry.space_group_name_H-M   'P 1'
#
loop_
_entity.id
_entity.type
_entity.pdbx_description
1 polymer ?
#
loop_
_entity_poly.entity_id
_entity_poly.type
_entity_poly.pdbx_seq_one_letter_code
_entity_poly.pdbx_strand_id
1 'polypeptide(L)'
;MKDKLLSGGGIVTALLASLCCITPVLAVLGGLGGIATTFSFLEPLRPYLIGLTVIVLGYAFYKAYKPKKANDISCNCEIDDLFAGKAGKPKFINSKKFLWIITAVSALLITFPYYSKALFPSAKTNVVIVKANNIEKAKLDIEGMSCTACEESVDYALKSENGVVSATSSYKTGTAYVEYDKTKVTEEQLKKAVEDKVGYKVKKIEKTNN
;
A
#
# COMPACT_ATOMS: atom_id res chain seq x y z
N MET A 1 31.65 20.09 -17.26
CA MET A 1 31.42 18.64 -17.03
C MET A 1 30.24 18.41 -16.08
N LYS A 2 29.05 18.99 -16.33
CA LYS A 2 27.87 18.79 -15.46
C LYS A 2 26.55 18.62 -16.21
N ASP A 3 26.61 18.43 -17.54
CA ASP A 3 25.49 18.78 -18.41
C ASP A 3 24.96 17.58 -19.22
N LYS A 4 25.49 16.37 -18.99
CA LYS A 4 25.06 15.14 -19.69
C LYS A 4 24.27 14.13 -18.85
N LEU A 5 24.03 14.41 -17.56
CA LEU A 5 23.30 13.51 -16.67
C LEU A 5 21.77 13.76 -16.67
N LEU A 6 21.30 14.87 -17.25
CA LEU A 6 19.90 15.32 -17.13
C LEU A 6 19.00 14.96 -18.32
N SER A 7 19.52 14.34 -19.39
CA SER A 7 18.76 14.03 -20.61
C SER A 7 17.97 12.70 -20.53
N GLY A 8 18.29 11.83 -19.56
CA GLY A 8 17.62 10.53 -19.37
C GLY A 8 16.48 10.53 -18.33
N GLY A 9 16.21 11.65 -17.67
CA GLY A 9 15.33 11.70 -16.49
C GLY A 9 13.86 11.39 -16.75
N GLY A 10 13.34 11.73 -17.93
CA GLY A 10 11.90 11.61 -18.25
C GLY A 10 11.40 10.17 -18.42
N ILE A 11 12.23 9.28 -18.95
CA ILE A 11 11.88 7.87 -19.11
C ILE A 11 11.93 7.16 -17.74
N VAL A 12 12.90 7.53 -16.91
CA VAL A 12 13.04 6.97 -15.56
C VAL A 12 11.91 7.45 -14.65
N THR A 13 11.46 8.70 -14.76
CA THR A 13 10.30 9.20 -13.99
C THR A 13 8.98 8.59 -14.45
N ALA A 14 8.79 8.37 -15.75
CA ALA A 14 7.61 7.69 -16.27
C ALA A 14 7.56 6.21 -15.86
N LEU A 15 8.69 5.51 -15.91
CA LEU A 15 8.80 4.12 -15.45
C LEU A 15 8.60 4.03 -13.93
N LEU A 16 9.22 4.90 -13.13
CA LEU A 16 9.02 4.97 -11.67
C LEU A 16 7.57 5.26 -11.29
N ALA A 17 6.88 6.15 -12.02
CA ALA A 17 5.46 6.41 -11.80
C ALA A 17 4.59 5.20 -12.18
N SER A 18 4.92 4.52 -13.28
CA SER A 18 4.21 3.31 -13.73
C SER A 18 4.39 2.14 -12.75
N LEU A 19 5.59 1.99 -12.17
CA LEU A 19 5.90 1.02 -11.13
C LEU A 19 5.00 1.19 -9.89
N CYS A 20 4.55 2.40 -9.56
CA CYS A 20 3.66 2.64 -8.42
C CYS A 20 2.21 2.16 -8.65
N CYS A 21 1.78 2.00 -9.91
CA CYS A 21 0.44 1.49 -10.27
C CYS A 21 0.46 0.01 -10.68
N ILE A 22 1.56 -0.47 -11.24
CA ILE A 22 1.73 -1.87 -11.65
C ILE A 22 2.02 -2.77 -10.46
N THR A 23 2.78 -2.30 -9.46
CA THR A 23 3.14 -3.12 -8.28
C THR A 23 1.91 -3.53 -7.46
N PRO A 24 0.93 -2.65 -7.15
CA PRO A 24 -0.29 -3.07 -6.47
C PRO A 24 -1.13 -4.07 -7.27
N VAL A 25 -1.24 -3.87 -8.59
CA VAL A 25 -2.02 -4.76 -9.47
C VAL A 25 -1.36 -6.13 -9.58
N LEU A 26 -0.04 -6.19 -9.75
CA LEU A 26 0.72 -7.45 -9.77
C LEU A 26 0.76 -8.13 -8.41
N ALA A 27 0.77 -7.39 -7.29
CA ALA A 27 0.70 -7.99 -5.96
C ALA A 27 -0.67 -8.60 -5.66
N VAL A 28 -1.74 -7.95 -6.11
CA VAL A 28 -3.12 -8.50 -6.03
C VAL A 28 -3.26 -9.74 -6.92
N LEU A 29 -2.76 -9.69 -8.16
CA LEU A 29 -2.77 -10.85 -9.07
C LEU A 29 -1.82 -11.98 -8.60
N GLY A 30 -0.74 -11.64 -7.89
CA GLY A 30 0.24 -12.58 -7.34
C GLY A 30 -0.11 -13.12 -5.95
N GLY A 31 -1.26 -12.75 -5.37
CA GLY A 31 -1.70 -13.25 -4.06
C GLY A 31 -0.88 -12.77 -2.85
N LEU A 32 0.03 -11.81 -3.04
CA LEU A 32 0.89 -11.27 -2.00
C LEU A 32 0.22 -10.04 -1.37
N GLY A 33 -0.80 -10.28 -0.55
CA GLY A 33 -1.54 -9.23 0.19
C GLY A 33 -0.71 -8.50 1.27
N GLY A 34 0.58 -8.81 1.43
CA GLY A 34 1.43 -8.31 2.51
C GLY A 34 2.17 -7.00 2.24
N ILE A 35 2.27 -6.52 0.99
CA ILE A 35 3.01 -5.26 0.70
C ILE A 35 2.25 -3.99 1.08
N ALA A 36 1.03 -4.10 1.63
CA ALA A 36 0.28 -2.93 2.09
C ALA A 36 0.91 -2.30 3.35
N THR A 37 1.64 -3.07 4.17
CA THR A 37 2.17 -2.60 5.46
C THR A 37 3.46 -1.78 5.36
N THR A 38 4.20 -1.88 4.25
CA THR A 38 5.39 -1.02 4.00
C THR A 38 5.04 0.41 3.58
N PHE A 39 3.76 0.72 3.33
CA PHE A 39 3.30 2.07 2.96
C PHE A 39 2.62 2.85 4.10
N SER A 40 2.52 2.29 5.31
CA SER A 40 1.85 2.95 6.45
C SER A 40 2.49 4.30 6.83
N PHE A 41 3.77 4.51 6.49
CA PHE A 41 4.44 5.80 6.68
C PHE A 41 4.01 6.88 5.66
N LEU A 42 3.49 6.49 4.48
CA LEU A 42 3.02 7.39 3.42
C LEU A 42 1.49 7.66 3.47
N GLU A 43 0.77 6.97 4.35
CA GLU A 43 -0.67 7.15 4.58
C GLU A 43 -1.08 8.59 4.91
N PRO A 44 -0.35 9.36 5.75
CA PRO A 44 -0.65 10.77 5.96
C PRO A 44 -0.37 11.66 4.73
N LEU A 45 0.52 11.24 3.82
CA LEU A 45 0.88 12.00 2.62
C LEU A 45 -0.01 11.70 1.41
N ARG A 46 -0.76 10.59 1.45
CA ARG A 46 -1.69 10.15 0.39
C ARG A 46 -2.71 11.24 -0.02
N PRO A 47 -3.38 11.98 0.88
CA PRO A 47 -4.29 13.06 0.48
C PRO A 47 -3.57 14.22 -0.22
N TYR A 48 -2.30 14.49 0.13
CA TYR A 48 -1.51 15.54 -0.50
C TYR A 48 -1.13 15.19 -1.95
N LEU A 49 -0.78 13.93 -2.22
CA LEU A 49 -0.52 13.41 -3.57
C LEU A 49 -1.77 13.48 -4.46
N ILE A 50 -2.95 13.15 -3.91
CA ILE A 50 -4.23 13.31 -4.62
C ILE A 50 -4.47 14.79 -4.92
N GLY A 51 -4.24 15.68 -3.95
CA GLY A 51 -4.33 17.13 -4.15
C GLY A 51 -3.42 17.63 -5.29
N LEU A 52 -2.16 17.18 -5.31
CA LEU A 52 -1.19 17.55 -6.35
C LEU A 52 -1.66 17.12 -7.76
N THR A 53 -2.18 15.90 -7.89
CA THR A 53 -2.69 15.40 -9.18
C THR A 53 -3.91 16.18 -9.66
N VAL A 54 -4.83 16.53 -8.76
CA VAL A 54 -5.99 17.39 -9.08
C VAL A 54 -5.55 18.78 -9.52
N ILE A 55 -4.55 19.38 -8.86
CA ILE A 55 -4.01 20.69 -9.22
C ILE A 55 -3.38 20.65 -10.62
N VAL A 56 -2.56 19.64 -10.92
CA VAL A 56 -1.90 19.50 -12.23
C VAL A 56 -2.93 19.26 -13.34
N LEU A 57 -3.91 18.38 -13.13
CA LEU A 57 -4.99 18.15 -14.09
C LEU A 57 -5.86 19.39 -14.27
N GLY A 58 -6.17 20.11 -13.19
CA GLY A 58 -6.91 21.38 -13.23
C GLY A 58 -6.17 22.45 -14.03
N TYR A 59 -4.84 22.56 -13.85
CA TYR A 59 -4.00 23.48 -14.63
C TYR A 59 -3.96 23.11 -16.11
N ALA A 60 -3.86 21.82 -16.43
CA ALA A 60 -3.95 21.34 -17.81
C ALA A 60 -5.32 21.66 -18.43
N PHE A 61 -6.41 21.51 -17.66
CA PHE A 61 -7.77 21.85 -18.08
C PHE A 61 -7.92 23.35 -18.35
N TYR A 62 -7.36 24.17 -17.46
CA TYR A 62 -7.32 25.64 -17.61
C TYR A 62 -6.57 26.05 -18.88
N LYS A 63 -5.41 25.44 -19.16
CA LYS A 63 -4.63 25.70 -20.37
C LYS A 63 -5.36 25.22 -21.64
N ALA A 64 -6.11 24.12 -21.56
CA ALA A 64 -6.89 23.58 -22.67
C ALA A 64 -8.16 24.40 -22.99
N TYR A 65 -8.76 25.06 -21.99
CA TYR A 65 -9.96 25.88 -22.17
C TYR A 65 -9.70 27.37 -22.41
N LYS A 66 -8.46 27.83 -22.22
CA LYS A 66 -8.09 29.21 -22.57
C LYS A 66 -8.18 29.39 -24.10
N PRO A 67 -8.98 30.34 -24.61
CA PRO A 67 -9.15 30.51 -26.05
C PRO A 67 -7.83 30.96 -26.69
N LYS A 68 -7.37 30.21 -27.71
CA LYS A 68 -6.26 30.65 -28.56
C LYS A 68 -6.76 31.83 -29.42
N LYS A 69 -6.09 32.98 -29.34
CA LYS A 69 -6.30 34.07 -30.30
C LYS A 69 -5.88 33.56 -31.69
N ALA A 70 -6.78 33.70 -32.66
CA ALA A 70 -6.55 33.42 -34.06
C ALA A 70 -5.65 34.53 -34.63
N ASN A 71 -4.35 34.29 -34.69
CA ASN A 71 -3.38 34.91 -35.60
C ASN A 71 -2.00 34.41 -35.19
N ASP A 72 -1.66 33.21 -35.65
CA ASP A 72 -0.31 32.82 -36.10
C ASP A 72 -0.33 31.32 -36.39
N ILE A 73 -0.76 31.01 -37.61
CA ILE A 73 -0.39 29.77 -38.28
C ILE A 73 0.77 30.18 -39.19
N SER A 74 1.96 30.22 -38.64
CA SER A 74 3.18 30.00 -39.41
C SER A 74 4.09 29.10 -38.58
N CYS A 75 4.46 27.98 -39.18
CA CYS A 75 5.26 26.94 -38.57
C CYS A 75 6.58 27.50 -38.02
N ASN A 76 6.77 27.36 -36.71
CA ASN A 76 8.10 27.19 -36.13
C ASN A 76 7.99 26.20 -34.96
N CYS A 77 8.03 24.91 -35.28
CA CYS A 77 8.44 23.90 -34.32
C CYS A 77 9.93 24.12 -34.08
N GLU A 78 10.33 24.65 -32.92
CA GLU A 78 11.72 24.62 -32.49
C GLU A 78 11.87 24.22 -31.01
N ILE A 79 12.53 23.05 -30.88
CA ILE A 79 13.46 22.60 -29.85
C ILE A 79 12.92 21.82 -28.64
N ASP A 80 11.66 21.96 -28.21
CA ASP A 80 11.14 21.12 -27.11
C ASP A 80 10.83 19.66 -27.55
N ASP A 81 10.69 19.43 -28.86
CA ASP A 81 10.42 18.11 -29.45
C ASP A 81 11.70 17.31 -29.83
N LEU A 82 12.91 17.84 -29.57
CA LEU A 82 14.19 17.15 -29.86
C LEU A 82 14.63 16.17 -28.75
N PHE A 83 13.96 16.15 -27.58
CA PHE A 83 14.28 15.25 -26.45
C PHE A 83 13.31 14.07 -26.25
N ALA A 84 12.23 13.99 -27.02
CA ALA A 84 11.24 12.91 -26.92
C ALA A 84 11.11 12.21 -28.27
N GLY A 85 11.94 11.17 -28.49
CA GLY A 85 11.88 10.34 -29.68
C GLY A 85 10.56 9.59 -29.83
N LYS A 86 9.53 10.25 -30.39
CA LYS A 86 8.64 9.69 -31.44
C LYS A 86 7.68 10.74 -31.99
N ALA A 87 7.81 10.97 -33.30
CA ALA A 87 7.07 11.91 -34.11
C ALA A 87 5.61 11.51 -34.38
N GLY A 88 4.70 12.46 -34.18
CA GLY A 88 3.65 12.88 -35.12
C GLY A 88 2.47 11.96 -35.47
N LYS A 89 1.27 12.29 -34.92
CA LYS A 89 0.07 12.74 -35.67
C LYS A 89 -0.79 13.65 -34.75
N PRO A 90 -1.11 14.92 -35.09
CA PRO A 90 -2.05 15.71 -34.31
C PRO A 90 -3.50 15.36 -34.73
N LYS A 91 -4.46 15.54 -33.80
CA LYS A 91 -5.94 15.39 -33.93
C LYS A 91 -6.56 14.10 -33.33
N PHE A 92 -6.43 13.93 -32.01
CA PHE A 92 -7.49 13.33 -31.17
C PHE A 92 -7.28 13.70 -29.69
N ILE A 93 -6.02 13.73 -29.25
CA ILE A 93 -5.58 14.01 -27.86
C ILE A 93 -5.79 15.46 -27.41
N ASN A 94 -5.81 16.43 -28.34
CA ASN A 94 -6.15 17.84 -28.04
C ASN A 94 -7.67 18.12 -28.10
N SER A 95 -8.50 17.08 -28.23
CA SER A 95 -9.94 17.23 -28.22
C SER A 95 -10.43 17.42 -26.79
N LYS A 96 -11.36 18.37 -26.59
CA LYS A 96 -12.09 18.53 -25.32
C LYS A 96 -12.74 17.22 -24.85
N LYS A 97 -13.07 16.32 -25.79
CA LYS A 97 -13.61 14.98 -25.50
C LYS A 97 -12.57 14.06 -24.86
N PHE A 98 -11.32 14.08 -25.33
CA PHE A 98 -10.24 13.26 -24.76
C PHE A 98 -9.91 13.71 -23.33
N LEU A 99 -9.86 15.02 -23.10
CA LEU A 99 -9.68 15.61 -21.78
C LEU A 99 -10.78 15.16 -20.79
N TRP A 100 -12.04 15.18 -21.22
CA TRP A 100 -13.17 14.71 -20.41
C TRP A 100 -13.15 13.20 -20.14
N ILE A 101 -12.74 12.37 -21.12
CA ILE A 101 -12.62 10.92 -20.94
C ILE A 101 -11.56 10.60 -19.88
N ILE A 102 -10.40 11.27 -19.93
CA ILE A 102 -9.34 11.03 -18.95
C ILE A 102 -9.77 11.45 -17.54
N THR A 103 -10.46 12.59 -17.42
CA THR A 103 -11.01 13.04 -16.13
C THR A 103 -12.07 12.07 -15.59
N ALA A 104 -12.93 11.53 -16.47
CA ALA A 104 -13.95 10.55 -16.07
C ALA A 104 -13.32 9.23 -15.60
N VAL A 105 -12.30 8.72 -16.30
CA VAL A 105 -11.60 7.50 -15.91
C VAL A 105 -10.83 7.70 -14.59
N SER A 106 -10.15 8.84 -14.40
CA SER A 106 -9.49 9.16 -13.13
C SER A 106 -10.49 9.30 -11.98
N ALA A 107 -11.63 9.96 -12.19
CA ALA A 107 -12.67 10.09 -11.18
C ALA A 107 -13.29 8.73 -10.81
N LEU A 108 -13.53 7.86 -11.81
CA LEU A 108 -13.99 6.49 -11.58
C LEU A 108 -13.00 5.70 -10.73
N LEU A 109 -11.71 5.77 -11.06
CA LEU A 109 -10.64 5.07 -10.33
C LEU A 109 -10.40 5.63 -8.93
N ILE A 110 -10.66 6.92 -8.67
CA ILE A 110 -10.59 7.53 -7.33
C ILE A 110 -11.85 7.21 -6.51
N THR A 111 -13.00 7.10 -7.18
CA THR A 111 -14.25 6.71 -6.53
C THR A 111 -14.21 5.24 -6.17
N PHE A 112 -13.62 4.38 -7.00
CA PHE A 112 -13.50 2.94 -6.74
C PHE A 112 -12.90 2.56 -5.37
N PRO A 113 -11.77 3.10 -4.87
CA PRO A 113 -11.24 2.81 -3.53
C PRO A 113 -12.16 3.30 -2.41
N TYR A 114 -12.93 4.37 -2.64
CA TYR A 114 -13.94 4.84 -1.68
C TYR A 114 -15.21 3.98 -1.71
N TYR A 115 -15.61 3.54 -2.90
CA TYR A 115 -16.79 2.71 -3.14
C TYR A 115 -16.56 1.25 -2.75
N SER A 116 -15.32 0.76 -2.85
CA SER A 116 -14.93 -0.57 -2.36
C SER A 116 -15.00 -0.63 -0.83
N LYS A 117 -14.79 0.46 -0.08
CA LYS A 117 -15.17 0.47 1.35
C LYS A 117 -16.66 0.25 1.62
N ALA A 118 -17.53 0.61 0.67
CA ALA A 118 -18.98 0.43 0.79
C ALA A 118 -19.46 -0.94 0.27
N LEU A 119 -18.81 -1.49 -0.75
CA LEU A 119 -19.12 -2.81 -1.33
C LEU A 119 -18.40 -3.98 -0.64
N PHE A 120 -17.27 -3.72 0.03
CA PHE A 120 -16.69 -4.60 1.04
C PHE A 120 -17.02 -4.01 2.42
N PRO A 121 -18.28 -4.10 2.90
CA PRO A 121 -18.51 -3.94 4.32
C PRO A 121 -17.60 -4.99 4.96
N SER A 122 -16.66 -4.51 5.79
CA SER A 122 -15.63 -5.27 6.50
C SER A 122 -15.77 -6.76 6.28
N ALA A 123 -14.79 -7.40 5.64
CA ALA A 123 -14.63 -8.84 5.79
C ALA A 123 -14.76 -9.11 7.29
N LYS A 124 -15.95 -9.57 7.69
CA LYS A 124 -16.23 -9.98 9.05
C LYS A 124 -15.30 -11.15 9.14
N THR A 125 -14.17 -10.92 9.81
CA THR A 125 -13.41 -11.99 10.42
C THR A 125 -14.48 -12.88 11.01
N ASN A 126 -14.61 -14.09 10.48
CA ASN A 126 -15.32 -15.14 11.19
C ASN A 126 -14.52 -15.26 12.48
N VAL A 127 -14.95 -14.50 13.48
CA VAL A 127 -14.57 -14.69 14.86
C VAL A 127 -15.07 -16.10 15.10
N VAL A 128 -14.14 -17.05 15.02
CA VAL A 128 -14.32 -18.39 15.53
C VAL A 128 -14.91 -18.16 16.91
N ILE A 129 -16.17 -18.56 17.09
CA ILE A 129 -16.89 -18.47 18.35
C ILE A 129 -16.11 -19.34 19.34
N VAL A 130 -15.09 -18.76 19.95
CA VAL A 130 -14.46 -19.32 21.14
C VAL A 130 -15.37 -18.92 22.28
N LYS A 131 -15.94 -19.94 22.90
CA LYS A 131 -16.76 -19.82 24.11
C LYS A 131 -15.97 -18.98 25.11
N ALA A 132 -16.45 -17.77 25.43
CA ALA A 132 -15.73 -16.74 26.18
C ALA A 132 -15.21 -17.17 27.57
N ASN A 133 -15.58 -18.36 28.06
CA ASN A 133 -15.17 -18.89 29.36
C ASN A 133 -13.80 -19.61 29.37
N ASN A 134 -13.15 -19.82 28.21
CA ASN A 134 -11.88 -20.57 28.12
C ASN A 134 -10.72 -19.81 27.43
N ILE A 135 -10.89 -18.51 27.18
CA ILE A 135 -9.84 -17.68 26.57
C ILE A 135 -8.93 -17.17 27.68
N GLU A 136 -7.64 -17.44 27.57
CA GLU A 136 -6.59 -16.89 28.45
C GLU A 136 -5.71 -15.93 27.65
N LYS A 137 -5.17 -14.91 28.33
CA LYS A 137 -4.16 -14.02 27.75
C LYS A 137 -2.80 -14.39 28.28
N ALA A 138 -1.81 -14.47 27.41
CA ALA A 138 -0.41 -14.61 27.80
C ALA A 138 0.43 -13.51 27.17
N LYS A 139 1.44 -13.10 27.92
CA LYS A 139 2.51 -12.22 27.49
C LYS A 139 3.78 -13.06 27.31
N LEU A 140 4.33 -13.05 26.11
CA LEU A 140 5.56 -13.74 25.75
C LEU A 140 6.67 -12.71 25.58
N ASP A 141 7.75 -12.86 26.33
CA ASP A 141 8.97 -12.06 26.13
C ASP A 141 9.84 -12.76 25.09
N ILE A 142 10.07 -12.10 23.95
CA ILE A 142 10.73 -12.67 22.77
C ILE A 142 12.01 -11.89 22.48
N GLU A 143 13.12 -12.60 22.34
CA GLU A 143 14.40 -12.00 21.98
C GLU A 143 14.63 -12.00 20.46
N GLY A 144 15.19 -10.90 19.96
CA GLY A 144 15.58 -10.76 18.56
C GLY A 144 14.61 -9.96 17.70
N MET A 145 13.47 -9.51 18.25
CA MET A 145 12.60 -8.56 17.56
C MET A 145 13.26 -7.17 17.52
N SER A 146 13.66 -6.73 16.33
CA SER A 146 14.37 -5.46 16.12
C SER A 146 13.66 -4.51 15.15
N CYS A 147 12.54 -4.92 14.56
CA CYS A 147 11.87 -4.20 13.48
C CYS A 147 10.35 -4.39 13.47
N THR A 148 9.62 -3.47 12.84
CA THR A 148 8.16 -3.57 12.63
C THR A 148 7.77 -4.81 11.81
N ALA A 149 8.57 -5.18 10.80
CA ALA A 149 8.32 -6.41 10.05
C ALA A 149 8.54 -7.69 10.89
N CYS A 150 9.37 -7.59 11.93
CA CYS A 150 9.73 -8.69 12.81
C CYS A 150 8.56 -9.01 13.76
N GLU A 151 7.90 -7.99 14.30
CA GLU A 151 6.67 -8.16 15.10
C GLU A 151 5.51 -8.69 14.24
N GLU A 152 5.29 -8.19 13.02
CA GLU A 152 4.25 -8.73 12.12
C GLU A 152 4.44 -10.23 11.82
N SER A 153 5.69 -10.65 11.65
CA SER A 153 6.03 -12.06 11.42
C SER A 153 5.68 -12.95 12.62
N VAL A 154 5.92 -12.46 13.84
CA VAL A 154 5.54 -13.15 15.08
C VAL A 154 4.02 -13.21 15.24
N ASP A 155 3.32 -12.12 14.96
CA ASP A 155 1.86 -12.06 15.01
C ASP A 155 1.23 -13.09 14.08
N TYR A 156 1.76 -13.20 12.86
CA TYR A 156 1.28 -14.16 11.88
C TYR A 156 1.55 -15.61 12.32
N ALA A 157 2.75 -15.88 12.85
CA ALA A 157 3.12 -17.21 13.34
C ALA A 157 2.19 -17.70 14.46
N LEU A 158 1.87 -16.82 15.41
CA LEU A 158 0.95 -17.08 16.53
C LEU A 158 -0.49 -17.23 16.04
N LYS A 159 -1.00 -16.32 15.19
CA LYS A 159 -2.37 -16.40 14.64
C LYS A 159 -2.60 -17.64 13.78
N SER A 160 -1.54 -18.22 13.24
CA SER A 160 -1.62 -19.46 12.44
C SER A 160 -1.80 -20.72 13.30
N GLU A 161 -1.66 -20.63 14.63
CA GLU A 161 -1.91 -21.77 15.54
C GLU A 161 -3.40 -21.99 15.78
N ASN A 162 -3.82 -23.25 15.74
CA ASN A 162 -5.22 -23.62 15.94
C ASN A 162 -5.63 -23.44 17.40
N GLY A 163 -6.39 -22.39 17.69
CA GLY A 163 -6.81 -22.01 19.04
C GLY A 163 -6.40 -20.61 19.45
N VAL A 164 -5.57 -19.92 18.66
CA VAL A 164 -5.26 -18.50 18.87
C VAL A 164 -6.38 -17.63 18.34
N VAL A 165 -6.93 -16.77 19.20
CA VAL A 165 -8.00 -15.82 18.89
C VAL A 165 -7.42 -14.52 18.36
N SER A 166 -6.38 -14.03 19.04
CA SER A 166 -5.68 -12.80 18.65
C SER A 166 -4.22 -12.85 19.09
N ALA A 167 -3.36 -12.17 18.35
CA ALA A 167 -1.96 -11.97 18.71
C ALA A 167 -1.51 -10.57 18.28
N THR A 168 -0.74 -9.90 19.13
CA THR A 168 -0.18 -8.57 18.88
C THR A 168 1.16 -8.46 19.58
N SER A 169 2.20 -8.18 18.83
CA SER A 169 3.56 -8.04 19.33
C SER A 169 4.09 -6.63 19.13
N SER A 170 5.11 -6.32 19.91
CA SER A 170 5.75 -5.00 19.96
C SER A 170 7.26 -5.18 19.98
N TYR A 171 7.94 -4.85 18.88
CA TYR A 171 9.42 -4.88 18.81
C TYR A 171 10.04 -3.85 19.75
N LYS A 172 9.31 -2.77 20.10
CA LYS A 172 9.79 -1.73 21.02
C LYS A 172 9.94 -2.24 22.44
N THR A 173 9.02 -3.10 22.87
CA THR A 173 9.03 -3.69 24.22
C THR A 173 9.65 -5.08 24.24
N GLY A 174 9.80 -5.73 23.08
CA GLY A 174 10.28 -7.11 22.98
C GLY A 174 9.23 -8.12 23.46
N THR A 175 7.93 -7.78 23.39
CA THR A 175 6.86 -8.58 23.99
C THR A 175 5.74 -8.86 23.00
N ALA A 176 5.20 -10.08 23.02
CA ALA A 176 4.01 -10.49 22.29
C ALA A 176 2.86 -10.81 23.24
N TYR A 177 1.69 -10.25 22.97
CA TYR A 177 0.44 -10.54 23.66
C TYR A 177 -0.38 -11.49 22.79
N VAL A 178 -0.82 -12.60 23.36
CA VAL A 178 -1.63 -13.60 22.66
C VAL A 178 -2.85 -13.94 23.49
N GLU A 179 -3.99 -14.01 22.83
CA GLU A 179 -5.25 -14.53 23.39
C GLU A 179 -5.52 -15.88 22.75
N TYR A 180 -5.65 -16.91 23.58
CA TYR A 180 -5.77 -18.28 23.10
C TYR A 180 -6.75 -19.10 23.91
N ASP A 181 -7.33 -20.11 23.28
CA ASP A 181 -8.18 -21.11 23.93
C ASP A 181 -7.30 -22.17 24.60
N LYS A 182 -7.29 -22.20 25.93
CA LYS A 182 -6.52 -23.16 26.73
C LYS A 182 -6.88 -24.62 26.47
N THR A 183 -8.03 -24.88 25.85
CA THR A 183 -8.47 -26.24 25.50
C THR A 183 -7.88 -26.73 24.18
N LYS A 184 -7.35 -25.82 23.35
CA LYS A 184 -6.85 -26.12 22.00
C LYS A 184 -5.34 -25.96 21.88
N VAL A 185 -4.76 -24.98 22.58
CA VAL A 185 -3.33 -24.69 22.49
C VAL A 185 -2.75 -24.41 23.87
N THR A 186 -1.55 -24.93 24.11
CA THR A 186 -0.79 -24.72 25.35
C THR A 186 0.35 -23.71 25.15
N GLU A 187 0.86 -23.17 26.25
CA GLU A 187 1.98 -22.22 26.23
C GLU A 187 3.24 -22.80 25.56
N GLU A 188 3.49 -24.09 25.75
CA GLU A 188 4.61 -24.79 25.10
C GLU A 188 4.45 -24.85 23.58
N GLN A 189 3.22 -25.01 23.09
CA GLN A 189 2.93 -24.99 21.66
C GLN A 189 3.08 -23.58 21.08
N LEU A 190 2.65 -22.55 21.82
CA LEU A 190 2.85 -21.15 21.42
C LEU A 190 4.35 -20.82 21.35
N LYS A 191 5.14 -21.31 22.31
CA LYS A 191 6.60 -21.16 22.29
C LYS A 191 7.22 -21.82 21.07
N LYS A 192 6.88 -23.09 20.82
CA LYS A 192 7.36 -23.83 19.64
C LYS A 192 6.96 -23.16 18.33
N ALA A 193 5.74 -22.64 18.24
CA ALA A 193 5.29 -21.94 17.04
C ALA A 193 6.15 -20.72 16.72
N VAL A 194 6.58 -19.95 17.73
CA VAL A 194 7.47 -18.80 17.54
C VAL A 194 8.89 -19.25 17.17
N GLU A 195 9.42 -20.27 17.86
CA GLU A 195 10.77 -20.80 17.63
C GLU A 195 10.89 -21.47 16.25
N ASP A 196 9.91 -22.28 15.85
CA ASP A 196 9.96 -23.07 14.61
C ASP A 196 9.63 -22.23 13.36
N LYS A 197 8.69 -21.28 13.45
CA LYS A 197 8.27 -20.48 12.28
C LYS A 197 9.11 -19.23 12.07
N VAL A 198 9.55 -18.59 13.16
CA VAL A 198 10.20 -17.28 13.10
C VAL A 198 11.66 -17.34 13.57
N GLY A 199 12.06 -18.40 14.28
CA GLY A 199 13.43 -18.57 14.75
C GLY A 199 13.80 -17.71 15.95
N TYR A 200 12.81 -17.09 16.62
CA TYR A 200 13.07 -16.25 17.80
C TYR A 200 12.96 -17.05 19.10
N LYS A 201 13.81 -16.70 20.08
CA LYS A 201 13.79 -17.35 21.41
C LYS A 201 12.78 -16.68 22.33
N VAL A 202 11.91 -17.50 22.94
CA VAL A 202 11.00 -17.03 23.98
C VAL A 202 11.65 -17.20 25.35
N LYS A 203 11.91 -16.08 26.03
CA LYS A 203 12.55 -16.02 27.35
C LYS A 203 11.57 -16.34 28.48
N LYS A 204 10.36 -15.76 28.43
CA LYS A 204 9.38 -15.86 29.51
C LYS A 204 7.97 -15.86 28.94
N ILE A 205 7.08 -16.61 29.58
CA ILE A 205 5.64 -16.59 29.31
C ILE A 205 4.95 -16.26 30.62
N GLU A 206 4.16 -15.19 30.63
CA GLU A 206 3.39 -14.72 31.78
C GLU A 206 1.90 -14.74 31.45
N LYS A 207 1.11 -15.50 32.22
CA LYS A 207 -0.34 -15.45 32.12
C LYS A 207 -0.87 -14.12 32.65
N THR A 208 -1.61 -13.40 31.83
CA THR A 208 -2.31 -12.17 32.21
C THR A 208 -3.79 -12.52 32.36
N ASN A 209 -4.19 -12.94 33.56
CA ASN A 209 -5.60 -13.12 33.88
C ASN A 209 -6.21 -11.75 34.17
N ASN A 210 -7.30 -11.41 33.47
CA ASN A 210 -8.18 -10.30 33.83
C ASN A 210 -9.46 -10.88 34.44
#